data_AF-A0A366MIN8-F1
#
_entry.id   AF-A0A366MIN8-F1
#
_cell.length_a   1.000
_cell.length_b   1.000
_cell.length_c   1.000
_cell.angle_alpha   90.00
_cell.angle_beta   90.00
_cell.angle_gamma   90.00
#
_symmetry.space_group_name_H-M   'P 1'
#
loop_
_entity.id
_entity.type
_entity.pdbx_description
1 polymer ?
#
loop_
_entity_poly.entity_id
_entity_poly.type
_entity_poly.pdbx_seq_one_letter_code
_entity_poly.pdbx_strand_id
1 'polypeptide(L)'
;TTVTVGNTTVDEDATSATVEVKLDGHIFKTGETVTVRVGDKDVEFTSNGTQNVTFTVTPDSDSIIEADSTKDITATVSSSAGIIENPVVNNGILTVTDSINTTTVTVGNTTVDEDATSATVEVKLDGHIFKTGETVTVRVGDK
;
A
#
# COMPACT_ATOMS: atom_id res chain seq x y z
N THR A 1 -13.72 16.66 -22.73
CA THR A 1 -13.23 15.38 -22.16
C THR A 1 -12.57 15.64 -20.84
N THR A 2 -13.07 15.02 -19.78
CA THR A 2 -12.50 15.09 -18.44
C THR A 2 -12.18 13.68 -17.97
N VAL A 3 -10.95 13.49 -17.49
CA VAL A 3 -10.50 12.27 -16.82
C VAL A 3 -10.34 12.57 -15.34
N THR A 4 -10.83 11.67 -14.48
CA THR A 4 -10.59 11.73 -13.05
C THR A 4 -10.12 10.37 -12.56
N VAL A 5 -8.95 10.35 -11.94
CA VAL A 5 -8.43 9.16 -11.24
C VAL A 5 -8.74 9.32 -9.76
N GLY A 6 -9.33 8.28 -9.17
CA GLY A 6 -9.67 8.25 -7.76
C GLY A 6 -8.43 8.17 -6.87
N ASN A 7 -8.61 8.62 -5.63
CA ASN A 7 -7.64 8.37 -4.56
C ASN A 7 -7.89 6.96 -3.99
N THR A 8 -6.87 6.36 -3.39
CA THR A 8 -7.00 5.09 -2.68
C THR A 8 -6.03 5.02 -1.51
N THR A 9 -6.41 4.23 -0.51
CA THR A 9 -5.61 3.98 0.68
C THR A 9 -5.51 2.47 0.86
N VAL A 10 -4.30 1.98 1.09
CA VAL A 10 -4.04 0.56 1.37
C VAL A 10 -3.16 0.42 2.60
N ASP A 11 -3.28 -0.72 3.24
CA ASP A 11 -2.39 -1.13 4.32
C ASP A 11 -0.97 -1.43 3.78
N GLU A 12 0.07 -1.26 4.59
CA GLU A 12 1.46 -1.56 4.21
C GLU A 12 1.72 -3.04 3.90
N ASP A 13 0.84 -3.95 4.34
CA ASP A 13 0.85 -5.36 3.97
C ASP A 13 0.22 -5.61 2.57
N ALA A 14 -0.42 -4.60 1.99
CA ALA A 14 -1.11 -4.75 0.72
C ALA A 14 -0.12 -4.96 -0.44
N THR A 15 -0.41 -5.96 -1.25
CA THR A 15 0.35 -6.26 -2.48
C THR A 15 -0.23 -5.57 -3.71
N SER A 16 -1.39 -4.89 -3.57
CA SER A 16 -2.05 -4.21 -4.67
C SER A 16 -2.93 -3.06 -4.19
N ALA A 17 -3.13 -2.09 -5.07
CA ALA A 17 -4.05 -0.98 -4.88
C ALA A 17 -4.92 -0.81 -6.12
N THR A 18 -6.22 -0.58 -5.91
CA THR A 18 -7.18 -0.35 -7.01
C THR A 18 -7.73 1.06 -6.91
N VAL A 19 -7.80 1.74 -8.06
CA VAL A 19 -8.45 3.05 -8.20
C VAL A 19 -9.50 3.02 -9.28
N GLU A 20 -10.52 3.86 -9.09
CA GLU A 20 -11.49 4.17 -10.12
C GLU A 20 -10.90 5.20 -11.10
N VAL A 21 -11.19 5.01 -12.38
CA VAL A 21 -10.85 5.92 -13.47
C VAL A 21 -12.16 6.28 -14.16
N LYS A 22 -12.53 7.56 -14.09
CA LYS A 22 -13.73 8.08 -14.72
C LYS A 22 -13.38 8.90 -15.96
N LEU A 23 -14.03 8.60 -17.07
CA LEU A 23 -14.04 9.42 -18.28
C LEU A 23 -15.43 10.05 -18.45
N ASP A 24 -15.47 11.37 -18.57
CA ASP A 24 -16.72 12.14 -18.68
C ASP A 24 -16.64 13.22 -19.75
N GLY A 25 -17.81 13.65 -20.25
CA GLY A 25 -17.94 14.73 -21.23
C GLY A 25 -17.17 14.49 -22.54
N HIS A 26 -16.89 13.24 -22.91
CA HIS A 26 -16.35 12.88 -24.21
C HIS A 26 -17.47 12.57 -25.21
N ILE A 27 -17.32 13.00 -26.46
CA ILE A 27 -18.26 12.69 -27.54
C ILE A 27 -17.59 11.67 -28.45
N PHE A 28 -18.00 10.41 -28.34
CA PHE A 28 -17.44 9.31 -29.11
C PHE A 28 -17.92 9.32 -30.56
N LYS A 29 -17.00 9.09 -31.49
CA LYS A 29 -17.28 8.70 -32.88
C LYS A 29 -17.49 7.19 -32.97
N THR A 30 -18.15 6.74 -34.03
CA THR A 30 -18.33 5.31 -34.31
C THR A 30 -16.97 4.61 -34.40
N GLY A 31 -16.75 3.60 -33.56
CA GLY A 31 -15.51 2.82 -33.51
C GLY A 31 -14.34 3.51 -32.81
N GLU A 32 -14.56 4.65 -32.15
CA GLU A 32 -13.53 5.33 -31.35
C GLU A 32 -13.27 4.59 -30.03
N THR A 33 -12.00 4.52 -29.66
CA THR A 33 -11.54 4.10 -28.33
C THR A 33 -10.76 5.25 -27.73
N VAL A 34 -11.13 5.63 -26.51
CA VAL A 34 -10.36 6.57 -25.68
C VAL A 34 -9.55 5.76 -24.68
N THR A 35 -8.24 5.93 -24.69
CA THR A 35 -7.34 5.25 -23.76
C THR A 35 -6.89 6.25 -22.70
N VAL A 36 -7.17 5.96 -21.45
CA VAL A 36 -6.61 6.65 -20.30
C VAL A 36 -5.44 5.82 -19.79
N ARG A 37 -4.22 6.35 -19.90
CA ARG A 37 -3.04 5.73 -19.31
C ARG A 37 -2.85 6.26 -17.90
N VAL A 38 -2.96 5.40 -16.91
CA VAL A 38 -2.76 5.72 -15.48
C VAL A 38 -1.47 5.05 -15.03
N GLY A 39 -0.43 5.84 -14.77
CA GLY A 39 0.92 5.32 -14.58
C GLY A 39 1.40 4.47 -15.77
N ASP A 40 1.62 3.17 -15.52
CA ASP A 40 2.05 2.18 -16.51
C ASP A 40 0.90 1.31 -17.06
N LYS A 41 -0.35 1.56 -16.66
CA LYS A 41 -1.53 0.79 -17.07
C LYS A 41 -2.44 1.60 -17.99
N ASP A 42 -3.10 0.92 -18.92
CA ASP A 42 -4.07 1.51 -19.84
C ASP A 42 -5.51 1.09 -19.46
N VAL A 43 -6.44 2.03 -19.58
CA VAL A 43 -7.88 1.84 -19.38
C VAL A 43 -8.62 2.35 -20.61
N GLU A 44 -9.31 1.46 -21.31
CA GLU A 44 -9.95 1.77 -22.59
C GLU A 44 -11.45 2.00 -22.46
N PHE A 45 -11.93 3.11 -23.00
CA PHE A 45 -13.33 3.50 -22.99
C PHE A 45 -13.89 3.54 -24.41
N THR A 46 -15.09 2.99 -24.58
CA THR A 46 -15.91 3.14 -25.80
C THR A 46 -17.19 3.95 -25.54
N SER A 47 -17.39 4.38 -24.29
CA SER A 47 -18.41 5.30 -23.83
C SER A 47 -17.94 5.98 -22.54
N ASN A 48 -18.57 7.10 -22.16
CA ASN A 48 -18.27 7.75 -20.87
C ASN A 48 -18.69 6.81 -19.73
N GLY A 49 -17.93 6.81 -18.63
CA GLY A 49 -18.21 5.95 -17.51
C GLY A 49 -17.02 5.83 -16.55
N THR A 50 -17.10 4.84 -15.67
CA THR A 50 -16.08 4.53 -14.67
C THR A 50 -15.58 3.11 -14.90
N GLN A 51 -14.27 2.92 -14.78
CA GLN A 51 -13.62 1.62 -14.78
C GLN A 51 -12.57 1.56 -13.67
N ASN A 52 -12.11 0.36 -13.33
CA ASN A 52 -11.10 0.16 -12.30
C ASN A 52 -9.76 -0.20 -12.93
N VAL A 53 -8.69 0.23 -12.28
CA VAL A 53 -7.32 -0.20 -12.60
C VAL A 53 -6.58 -0.56 -11.33
N THR A 54 -5.82 -1.65 -11.40
CA THR A 54 -5.08 -2.18 -10.25
C THR A 54 -3.58 -2.12 -10.50
N PHE A 55 -2.85 -1.63 -9.50
CA PHE A 55 -1.40 -1.53 -9.46
C PHE A 55 -0.83 -2.52 -8.47
N THR A 56 0.39 -2.97 -8.72
CA THR A 56 1.17 -3.71 -7.74
C THR A 56 1.75 -2.72 -6.73
N VAL A 57 1.68 -3.06 -5.45
CA VAL A 57 2.34 -2.36 -4.36
C VAL A 57 3.38 -3.31 -3.78
N THR A 58 4.56 -2.79 -3.47
CA THR A 58 5.57 -3.56 -2.71
C THR A 58 5.27 -3.37 -1.24
N PRO A 59 4.90 -4.43 -0.50
CA PRO A 59 4.68 -4.33 0.93
C PRO A 59 5.97 -3.90 1.65
N ASP A 60 5.83 -3.11 2.70
CA ASP A 60 6.91 -2.71 3.62
C ASP A 60 6.63 -3.21 5.04
N SER A 61 6.00 -4.38 5.13
CA SER A 61 5.53 -4.99 6.37
C SER A 61 6.62 -5.09 7.44
N ASP A 62 6.43 -4.41 8.56
CA ASP A 62 7.20 -4.62 9.78
C ASP A 62 6.37 -4.34 11.05
N SER A 63 7.01 -4.36 12.21
CA SER A 63 6.38 -4.08 13.49
C SER A 63 6.85 -2.77 14.14
N ILE A 64 7.29 -1.81 13.33
CA ILE A 64 7.77 -0.50 13.71
C ILE A 64 6.78 0.55 13.26
N ILE A 65 6.46 1.50 14.15
CA ILE A 65 5.54 2.58 13.80
C ILE A 65 6.23 3.55 12.84
N GLU A 66 5.63 3.73 11.68
CA GLU A 66 6.03 4.67 10.65
C GLU A 66 4.88 5.63 10.30
N ALA A 67 5.20 6.65 9.52
CA ALA A 67 4.17 7.59 9.03
C ALA A 67 3.64 7.13 7.69
N ASP A 68 2.36 7.38 7.43
CA ASP A 68 1.75 7.13 6.12
C ASP A 68 2.60 7.71 4.97
N SER A 69 2.74 6.93 3.90
CA SER A 69 3.41 7.38 2.69
C SER A 69 2.41 7.68 1.58
N THR A 70 2.68 8.70 0.78
CA THR A 70 1.79 9.11 -0.32
C THR A 70 2.51 9.16 -1.66
N LYS A 71 1.84 8.73 -2.73
CA LYS A 71 2.34 8.80 -4.11
C LYS A 71 1.26 9.31 -5.05
N ASP A 72 1.64 10.22 -5.95
CA ASP A 72 0.75 10.71 -7.00
C ASP A 72 0.47 9.62 -8.04
N ILE A 73 -0.79 9.49 -8.43
CA ILE A 73 -1.24 8.64 -9.53
C ILE A 73 -1.54 9.56 -10.71
N THR A 74 -0.58 9.63 -11.64
CA THR A 74 -0.69 10.48 -12.83
C THR A 74 -1.43 9.78 -13.96
N ALA A 75 -2.15 10.55 -14.77
CA ALA A 75 -2.80 10.03 -15.97
C ALA A 75 -2.57 10.89 -17.20
N THR A 76 -2.68 10.25 -18.37
CA THR A 76 -2.80 10.90 -19.67
C THR A 76 -3.97 10.29 -20.43
N VAL A 77 -4.49 11.00 -21.43
CA VAL A 77 -5.63 10.55 -22.23
C VAL A 77 -5.37 10.73 -23.72
N SER A 78 -5.68 9.72 -24.51
CA SER A 78 -5.55 9.71 -25.96
C SER A 78 -6.78 9.09 -26.60
N SER A 79 -6.97 9.33 -27.90
CA SER A 79 -8.05 8.76 -28.69
C SER A 79 -7.50 8.13 -29.96
N SER A 80 -8.06 6.99 -30.36
CA SER A 80 -7.78 6.37 -31.65
C SER A 80 -8.32 7.18 -32.84
N ALA A 81 -9.24 8.12 -32.59
CA ALA A 81 -9.87 8.96 -33.60
C ALA A 81 -9.24 10.36 -33.77
N GLY A 82 -8.12 10.63 -33.07
CA GLY A 82 -7.33 11.85 -33.20
C GLY A 82 -6.94 12.50 -31.86
N ILE A 83 -6.49 13.76 -31.93
CA ILE A 83 -6.11 14.53 -30.75
C ILE A 83 -7.37 15.01 -30.03
N ILE A 84 -7.42 14.80 -28.71
CA ILE A 84 -8.46 15.36 -27.86
C ILE A 84 -8.14 16.82 -27.60
N GLU A 85 -9.09 17.71 -27.90
CA GLU A 85 -8.94 19.13 -27.62
C GLU A 85 -9.04 19.40 -26.11
N ASN A 86 -8.02 20.08 -25.57
CA ASN A 86 -7.95 20.59 -24.19
C ASN A 86 -8.49 19.61 -23.13
N PRO A 87 -7.96 18.37 -23.03
CA PRO A 87 -8.43 17.44 -22.02
C PRO A 87 -8.10 17.97 -20.62
N VAL A 88 -9.04 17.80 -19.70
CA VAL A 88 -8.80 18.03 -18.27
C VAL A 88 -8.49 16.68 -17.63
N VAL A 89 -7.36 16.57 -16.94
CA VAL A 89 -6.96 15.35 -16.23
C VAL A 89 -6.76 15.68 -14.76
N ASN A 90 -7.58 15.06 -13.91
CA ASN A 90 -7.46 15.12 -12.46
C ASN A 90 -6.78 13.84 -11.98
N ASN A 91 -5.57 14.00 -11.45
CA ASN A 91 -4.77 12.90 -10.91
C ASN A 91 -5.32 12.40 -9.57
N GLY A 92 -4.97 11.17 -9.23
CA GLY A 92 -5.30 10.56 -7.94
C GLY A 92 -4.10 10.53 -7.00
N ILE A 93 -4.31 10.07 -5.77
CA ILE A 93 -3.28 9.85 -4.76
C ILE A 93 -3.42 8.43 -4.20
N LEU A 94 -2.32 7.69 -4.13
CA LEU A 94 -2.19 6.47 -3.35
C LEU A 94 -1.61 6.83 -1.97
N THR A 95 -2.28 6.40 -0.91
CA THR A 95 -1.75 6.43 0.46
C THR A 95 -1.50 4.99 0.92
N VAL A 96 -0.32 4.73 1.48
CA VAL A 96 -0.01 3.46 2.17
C VAL A 96 0.08 3.77 3.66
N THR A 97 -0.73 3.08 4.46
CA THR A 97 -0.83 3.30 5.91
C THR A 97 -0.03 2.26 6.68
N ASP A 98 0.65 2.73 7.72
CA ASP A 98 1.32 1.90 8.72
C ASP A 98 0.30 1.08 9.53
N SER A 99 0.64 -0.17 9.81
CA SER A 99 -0.23 -1.13 10.46
C SER A 99 0.31 -1.53 11.82
N ILE A 100 -0.49 -1.33 12.87
CA ILE A 100 -0.05 -1.68 14.22
C ILE A 100 -0.01 -3.20 14.41
N ASN A 101 1.20 -3.72 14.46
CA ASN A 101 1.52 -5.12 14.75
C ASN A 101 1.61 -5.37 16.26
N THR A 102 1.21 -6.56 16.71
CA THR A 102 1.33 -6.94 18.14
C THR A 102 2.62 -7.71 18.38
N THR A 103 3.49 -7.15 19.23
CA THR A 103 4.70 -7.82 19.73
C THR A 103 4.50 -8.27 21.18
N THR A 104 4.79 -9.54 21.46
CA THR A 104 4.71 -10.10 22.83
C THR A 104 6.08 -10.59 23.29
N VAL A 105 6.45 -10.25 24.53
CA VAL A 105 7.63 -10.80 25.20
C VAL A 105 7.17 -11.66 26.37
N THR A 106 7.63 -12.91 26.39
CA THR A 106 7.36 -13.86 27.48
C THR A 106 8.68 -14.30 28.10
N VAL A 107 8.77 -14.20 29.43
CA VAL A 107 9.86 -14.78 30.20
C VAL A 107 9.34 -16.05 30.88
N GLY A 108 10.02 -17.16 30.62
CA GLY A 108 9.67 -18.46 31.18
C GLY A 108 9.95 -18.53 32.68
N ASN A 109 9.17 -19.36 33.36
CA ASN A 109 9.40 -19.66 34.76
C ASN A 109 10.62 -20.58 34.90
N THR A 110 11.40 -20.41 35.96
CA THR A 110 12.50 -21.30 36.30
C THR A 110 12.43 -21.67 37.78
N THR A 111 12.98 -22.82 38.14
CA THR A 111 13.09 -23.28 39.53
C THR A 111 14.51 -23.76 39.72
N VAL A 112 15.14 -23.31 40.79
CA VAL A 112 16.52 -23.64 41.15
C VAL A 112 16.57 -24.13 42.59
N ASP A 113 17.61 -24.91 42.89
CA ASP A 113 17.99 -25.29 44.25
C ASP A 113 18.40 -24.05 45.06
N GLU A 114 18.18 -24.04 46.37
CA GLU A 114 18.51 -22.91 47.23
C GLU A 114 19.99 -22.55 47.27
N ASP A 115 20.89 -23.50 46.99
CA ASP A 115 22.34 -23.29 46.95
C ASP A 115 22.84 -22.92 45.55
N ALA A 116 21.95 -22.79 44.56
CA ALA A 116 22.32 -22.40 43.20
C ALA A 116 22.76 -20.94 43.11
N THR A 117 23.86 -20.70 42.40
CA THR A 117 24.40 -19.34 42.15
C THR A 117 24.02 -18.77 40.79
N SER A 118 23.26 -19.52 39.99
CA SER A 118 22.79 -19.09 38.67
C SER A 118 21.47 -19.77 38.29
N ALA A 119 20.72 -19.13 37.39
CA ALA A 119 19.51 -19.65 36.80
C ALA A 119 19.47 -19.30 35.30
N THR A 120 18.88 -20.19 34.50
CA THR A 120 18.58 -19.92 33.09
C THR A 120 17.07 -19.79 32.95
N VAL A 121 16.63 -18.74 32.25
CA VAL A 121 15.23 -18.54 31.85
C VAL A 121 15.15 -18.54 30.33
N GLU A 122 14.06 -19.09 29.81
CA GLU A 122 13.71 -18.92 28.41
C GLU A 122 13.10 -17.53 28.19
N VAL A 123 13.49 -16.87 27.11
CA VAL A 123 12.90 -15.61 26.68
C VAL A 123 12.38 -15.79 25.26
N LYS A 124 11.09 -15.54 25.06
CA LYS A 124 10.45 -15.59 23.76
C LYS A 124 9.98 -14.20 23.35
N LEU A 125 10.37 -13.77 22.16
CA LEU A 125 9.76 -12.66 21.44
C LEU A 125 8.87 -13.25 20.34
N ASP A 126 7.61 -12.87 20.32
CA ASP A 126 6.60 -13.45 19.42
C ASP A 126 5.77 -12.36 18.74
N GLY A 127 5.30 -12.64 17.53
CA GLY A 127 4.48 -11.72 16.72
C GLY A 127 5.21 -10.53 16.09
N HIS A 128 6.48 -10.30 16.43
CA HIS A 128 7.27 -9.21 15.86
C HIS A 128 7.76 -9.55 14.45
N ILE A 129 7.45 -8.68 13.49
CA ILE A 129 7.92 -8.73 12.11
C ILE A 129 9.17 -7.84 12.00
N PHE A 130 10.31 -8.45 11.70
CA PHE A 130 11.58 -7.75 11.62
C PHE A 130 11.81 -7.16 10.23
N LYS A 131 12.33 -5.93 10.18
CA LYS A 131 12.96 -5.42 8.96
C LYS A 131 14.45 -5.76 8.88
N THR A 132 14.98 -5.72 7.66
CA THR A 132 16.40 -6.01 7.43
C THR A 132 17.28 -5.00 8.18
N GLY A 133 18.21 -5.52 9.00
CA GLY A 133 19.13 -4.69 9.78
C GLY A 133 18.57 -4.19 11.11
N GLU A 134 17.34 -4.57 11.47
CA GLU A 134 16.76 -4.26 12.77
C GLU A 134 17.42 -5.06 13.90
N THR A 135 17.46 -4.48 15.10
CA THR A 135 17.83 -5.18 16.34
C THR A 135 16.83 -4.86 17.44
N VAL A 136 16.18 -5.90 17.95
CA VAL A 136 15.33 -5.81 19.14
C VAL A 136 16.12 -6.29 20.35
N THR A 137 16.11 -5.49 21.43
CA THR A 137 16.77 -5.85 22.70
C THR A 137 15.72 -6.15 23.75
N VAL A 138 15.69 -7.39 24.24
CA VAL A 138 14.92 -7.77 25.43
C VAL A 138 15.82 -7.68 26.65
N ARG A 139 15.40 -6.91 27.66
CA ARG A 139 16.10 -6.82 28.95
C ARG A 139 15.33 -7.61 30.00
N VAL A 140 15.99 -8.63 30.55
CA VAL A 140 15.50 -9.37 31.72
C VAL A 140 16.24 -8.84 32.93
N GLY A 141 15.49 -8.47 33.97
CA GLY A 141 16.04 -8.02 35.24
C GLY A 141 15.64 -8.97 36.37
N ASP A 142 16.54 -9.15 37.32
CA ASP A 142 16.23 -9.59 38.67
C ASP A 142 15.70 -8.40 39.49
N LYS A 143 14.69 -8.63 40.33
CA LYS A 143 14.08 -7.60 41.18
C LYS A 143 14.63 -7.68 42.59
#